data_AF-A0AB33CMJ3-F1
#
_entry.id   AF-A0AB33CMJ3-F1
#
_cell.length_a   1.000
_cell.length_b   1.000
_cell.length_c   1.000
_cell.angle_alpha   90.00
_cell.angle_beta   90.00
_cell.angle_gamma   90.00
#
_symmetry.space_group_name_H-M   'P 1'
#
loop_
_entity.id
_entity.type
_entity.pdbx_description
1 polymer ?
#
loop_
_entity_poly.entity_id
_entity_poly.type
_entity_poly.pdbx_seq_one_letter_code
_entity_poly.pdbx_strand_id
1 'polypeptide(L)'
;MHTTNLRKVGGSIMLAVPPAILDMLRLRAGATVGLAVDHGRLVIEPTLRPHYSLDELLVQCDASAELSTEDREWLDAKPVGSELL
;
A
#
# COMPACT_ATOMS: atom_id res chain seq x y z
N MET A 1 -15.08 -26.02 7.23
CA MET A 1 -15.70 -25.24 6.14
C MET A 1 -16.65 -24.23 6.78
N HIS A 2 -16.43 -22.94 6.58
CA HIS A 2 -17.31 -21.88 7.10
C HIS A 2 -18.26 -21.43 6.00
N THR A 3 -19.55 -21.36 6.31
CA THR A 3 -20.57 -20.83 5.41
C THR A 3 -21.01 -19.46 5.92
N THR A 4 -21.06 -18.47 5.03
CA THR A 4 -21.62 -17.14 5.32
C THR A 4 -22.66 -16.80 4.26
N ASN A 5 -23.62 -15.96 4.62
CA ASN A 5 -24.57 -15.39 3.67
C ASN A 5 -24.03 -14.08 3.07
N LEU A 6 -24.48 -13.79 1.85
CA LEU A 6 -24.30 -12.50 1.20
C LEU A 6 -25.44 -11.56 1.62
N ARG A 7 -25.10 -10.32 2.00
CA ARG A 7 -26.09 -9.30 2.37
C ARG A 7 -25.89 -8.02 1.58
N LYS A 8 -26.98 -7.35 1.21
CA LYS A 8 -26.93 -6.05 0.55
C LYS A 8 -26.52 -4.95 1.53
N VAL A 9 -25.56 -4.12 1.14
CA VAL A 9 -25.09 -2.94 1.89
C VAL A 9 -24.93 -1.79 0.89
N GLY A 10 -25.84 -0.83 0.93
CA GLY A 10 -25.90 0.26 -0.06
C GLY A 10 -26.02 -0.27 -1.50
N GLY A 11 -25.12 0.17 -2.38
CA GLY A 11 -25.02 -0.30 -3.77
C GLY A 11 -24.18 -1.57 -3.95
N SER A 12 -23.81 -2.27 -2.88
CA SER A 12 -22.87 -3.40 -2.92
C SER A 12 -23.36 -4.60 -2.10
N ILE A 13 -22.61 -5.70 -2.15
CA ILE A 13 -22.85 -6.91 -1.36
C ILE A 13 -21.68 -7.12 -0.40
N MET A 14 -21.99 -7.52 0.83
CA MET A 14 -21.02 -7.82 1.87
C MET A 14 -21.15 -9.29 2.29
N LEU A 15 -20.01 -9.89 2.65
CA LEU A 15 -19.92 -11.21 3.27
C LEU A 15 -19.26 -11.07 4.65
N ALA A 16 -19.71 -11.83 5.63
CA ALA A 16 -19.08 -11.85 6.95
C ALA A 16 -17.89 -12.81 6.93
N VAL A 17 -16.71 -12.32 7.35
CA VAL A 17 -15.51 -13.15 7.52
C VAL A 17 -15.37 -13.47 9.01
N PRO A 18 -15.39 -14.75 9.42
CA PRO A 18 -15.16 -15.14 10.81
C PRO A 18 -13.81 -14.62 11.34
N PRO A 19 -13.73 -14.16 12.62
CA PRO A 19 -12.49 -13.63 13.20
C PRO A 19 -11.28 -14.56 13.05
N ALA A 20 -11.49 -15.87 13.23
CA ALA A 20 -10.42 -16.86 13.08
C ALA A 20 -9.77 -16.85 11.69
N ILE A 21 -10.52 -16.55 10.62
CA ILE A 21 -9.97 -16.43 9.26
C ILE A 21 -9.18 -15.13 9.11
N LEU A 22 -9.66 -14.02 9.69
CA LEU A 22 -8.94 -12.75 9.70
C LEU A 22 -7.59 -12.90 10.41
N ASP A 23 -7.57 -13.59 11.55
CA ASP A 23 -6.34 -13.85 12.33
C ASP A 23 -5.33 -14.69 11.54
N MET A 24 -5.78 -15.75 10.86
CA MET A 24 -4.93 -16.57 10.00
C MET A 24 -4.29 -15.77 8.86
N LEU A 25 -5.02 -14.81 8.29
CA LEU A 25 -4.54 -13.93 7.22
C LEU A 25 -3.86 -12.65 7.74
N ARG A 26 -3.75 -12.48 9.07
CA ARG A 26 -3.25 -11.26 9.73
C ARG A 26 -3.96 -9.97 9.27
N LEU A 27 -5.23 -10.09 8.91
CA LEU A 27 -6.08 -8.98 8.48
C LEU A 27 -6.86 -8.40 9.67
N ARG A 28 -7.25 -7.13 9.55
CA ARG A 28 -8.09 -6.43 10.54
C ARG A 28 -9.23 -5.72 9.83
N ALA A 29 -10.30 -5.42 10.56
CA ALA A 29 -11.38 -4.58 10.03
C ALA A 29 -10.82 -3.24 9.52
N GLY A 30 -11.24 -2.82 8.32
CA GLY A 30 -10.72 -1.63 7.65
C GLY A 30 -9.43 -1.83 6.84
N ALA A 31 -8.83 -3.03 6.84
CA ALA A 31 -7.72 -3.33 5.94
C ALA A 31 -8.16 -3.34 4.47
N THR A 32 -7.30 -2.80 3.60
CA THR A 32 -7.45 -2.91 2.15
C THR A 32 -7.00 -4.30 1.68
N VAL A 33 -7.80 -4.91 0.81
CA VAL A 33 -7.53 -6.24 0.24
C VAL A 33 -7.76 -6.21 -1.27
N GLY A 34 -7.04 -7.07 -1.99
CA GLY A 34 -7.32 -7.39 -3.38
C GLY A 34 -8.50 -8.35 -3.50
N LEU A 35 -9.26 -8.22 -4.58
CA LEU A 35 -10.38 -9.09 -4.94
C LEU A 35 -10.19 -9.56 -6.38
N ALA A 36 -10.19 -10.87 -6.59
CA ALA A 36 -10.06 -11.49 -7.91
C ALA A 36 -11.03 -12.66 -8.07
N VAL A 37 -11.33 -13.03 -9.32
CA VAL A 37 -12.05 -14.25 -9.64
C VAL A 37 -11.07 -15.24 -10.27
N ASP A 38 -10.90 -16.38 -9.61
CA ASP A 38 -10.01 -17.46 -10.06
C ASP A 38 -10.79 -18.77 -10.13
N HIS A 39 -10.94 -19.33 -11.34
CA HIS A 39 -11.65 -20.60 -11.57
C HIS A 39 -13.05 -20.66 -10.90
N GLY A 40 -13.82 -19.57 -11.00
CA GLY A 40 -15.16 -19.47 -10.40
C GLY A 40 -15.18 -19.26 -8.88
N ARG A 41 -14.02 -19.06 -8.26
CA ARG A 41 -13.88 -18.72 -6.84
C ARG A 41 -13.58 -17.23 -6.69
N LEU A 42 -14.20 -16.59 -5.69
CA LEU A 42 -13.76 -15.27 -5.25
C LEU A 42 -12.52 -15.43 -4.37
N VAL A 43 -11.40 -14.90 -4.82
CA VAL A 43 -10.14 -14.88 -4.07
C VAL A 43 -9.97 -13.51 -3.43
N ILE A 44 -9.66 -13.52 -2.13
CA ILE A 44 -9.38 -12.33 -1.35
C ILE A 44 -7.92 -12.40 -0.95
N GLU A 45 -7.14 -11.42 -1.39
CA GLU A 45 -5.70 -11.38 -1.17
C GLU A 45 -5.34 -10.21 -0.23
N PRO A 46 -4.61 -10.45 0.87
CA PRO A 46 -4.06 -9.38 1.67
C PRO A 46 -3.20 -8.47 0.80
N THR A 47 -3.49 -7.17 0.79
CA THR A 47 -2.57 -6.20 0.19
C THR A 47 -1.43 -5.97 1.18
N LEU A 48 -0.36 -6.75 1.03
CA LEU A 48 0.89 -6.48 1.74
C LEU A 48 1.41 -5.14 1.24
N ARG A 49 1.44 -4.13 2.11
CA ARG A 49 2.24 -2.95 1.81
C ARG A 49 3.69 -3.42 1.68
N PRO A 50 4.39 -3.10 0.61
CA PRO A 50 5.80 -3.41 0.53
C PRO A 50 6.50 -2.73 1.72
N HIS A 51 7.13 -3.55 2.55
CA HIS A 51 8.05 -3.07 3.57
C HIS A 51 9.39 -2.97 2.88
N TYR A 52 9.86 -1.73 2.70
CA TYR A 52 11.19 -1.50 2.15
C TYR A 52 12.18 -1.28 3.29
N SER A 53 13.35 -1.87 3.15
CA SER A 53 14.55 -1.44 3.87
C SER A 53 15.19 -0.24 3.15
N LEU A 54 16.01 0.53 3.87
CA LEU A 54 16.79 1.61 3.26
C LEU A 54 17.68 1.05 2.14
N ASP A 55 18.34 -0.08 2.37
CA ASP A 55 19.19 -0.75 1.38
C ASP A 55 18.43 -1.09 0.09
N GLU A 56 17.21 -1.65 0.19
CA GLU A 56 16.38 -1.98 -0.99
C GLU A 56 15.98 -0.75 -1.82
N LEU A 57 15.79 0.40 -1.17
CA LEU A 57 15.50 1.65 -1.85
C LEU A 57 16.76 2.23 -2.51
N LEU A 58 17.89 2.20 -1.80
CA LEU A 58 19.15 2.73 -2.32
C LEU A 58 19.65 1.97 -3.54
N VAL A 59 19.43 0.65 -3.63
CA VAL A 59 19.76 -0.17 -4.81
C VAL A 59 19.01 0.31 -6.08
N GLN A 60 17.84 0.93 -5.92
CA GLN A 60 17.06 1.46 -7.04
C GLN A 60 17.50 2.87 -7.47
N CYS A 61 18.39 3.52 -6.70
CA CYS A 61 18.91 4.84 -7.01
C CYS A 61 20.21 4.76 -7.82
N ASP A 62 20.34 5.60 -8.86
CA ASP A 62 21.62 5.86 -9.52
C ASP A 62 22.35 6.98 -8.78
N ALA A 63 23.35 6.63 -7.98
CA ALA A 63 24.17 7.59 -7.25
C ALA A 63 25.05 8.47 -8.14
N SER A 64 25.19 8.12 -9.43
CA SER A 64 25.91 8.89 -10.43
C SER A 64 25.00 9.75 -11.31
N ALA A 65 23.68 9.73 -11.06
CA ALA A 65 22.73 10.54 -11.80
C ALA A 65 23.12 12.02 -11.71
N GLU A 66 23.17 12.69 -12.86
CA GLU A 66 23.45 14.12 -12.91
C GLU A 66 22.28 14.90 -12.30
N LEU A 67 22.62 15.90 -11.49
CA LEU A 67 21.64 16.86 -10.97
C LEU A 67 20.93 17.57 -12.12
N SER A 68 19.60 17.64 -12.04
CA SER A 68 18.80 18.39 -13.00
C SER A 68 19.07 19.89 -12.87
N THR A 69 18.65 20.67 -13.86
CA THR A 69 18.72 22.14 -13.78
C THR A 69 17.93 22.67 -12.59
N GLU A 70 16.76 22.10 -12.32
CA GLU A 70 15.92 22.47 -11.17
C GLU A 70 16.62 22.16 -9.85
N ASP A 71 17.26 21.00 -9.72
CA ASP A 71 18.02 20.65 -8.51
C ASP A 71 19.19 21.62 -8.29
N ARG A 72 19.90 22.00 -9.36
CA ARG A 72 21.00 22.97 -9.29
C ARG A 72 20.49 24.35 -8.87
N GLU A 73 19.41 24.83 -9.48
CA GLU A 73 18.79 26.09 -9.11
C GLU A 73 18.32 26.11 -7.65
N TRP A 74 17.79 24.99 -7.15
CA TRP A 74 17.38 24.85 -5.75
C TRP A 74 18.59 24.82 -4.79
N LEU A 75 19.64 24.07 -5.12
CA LEU A 75 20.85 23.96 -4.30
C LEU A 75 21.67 25.26 -4.25
N ASP A 76 21.71 26.00 -5.35
CA ASP A 76 22.43 27.28 -5.47
C ASP A 76 21.59 28.49 -5.04
N ALA A 77 20.33 28.27 -4.63
CA ALA A 77 19.45 29.32 -4.16
C ALA A 77 20.02 29.98 -2.89
N LYS A 78 20.02 31.32 -2.88
CA LYS A 78 20.47 32.08 -1.71
C LYS A 78 19.44 32.01 -0.59
N PRO A 79 19.88 32.06 0.69
CA PRO A 79 18.97 32.12 1.81
C PRO A 79 17.98 33.29 1.68
N VAL A 80 16.70 33.03 1.95
CA VAL A 80 15.61 34.01 1.91
C VAL A 80 15.12 34.40 3.30
N GLY A 81 15.67 33.81 4.37
CA GLY A 81 15.46 34.24 5.75
C GLY A 81 14.20 33.68 6.41
N SER A 82 13.66 32.58 5.89
CA SER A 82 12.52 31.82 6.46
C SER A 82 12.82 30.33 6.58
N GLU A 83 14.09 29.94 6.46
CA GLU A 83 14.54 28.56 6.67
C GLU A 83 14.44 28.17 8.15
N LEU A 84 14.03 26.91 8.41
CA LEU A 84 14.15 26.32 9.74
C LEU A 84 15.64 26.09 10.05
N LEU A 85 16.10 26.66 11.16
CA LEU A 85 17.44 26.42 11.73
C LEU A 85 17.60 24.99 12.25
#